data_AF-A0A1M3KVT7-F1
#
_entry.id   AF-A0A1M3KVT7-F1
#
_cell.length_a   1.000
_cell.length_b   1.000
_cell.length_c   1.000
_cell.angle_alpha   90.00
_cell.angle_beta   90.00
_cell.angle_gamma   90.00
#
_symmetry.space_group_name_H-M   'P 1'
#
loop_
_entity.id
_entity.type
_entity.pdbx_description
1 polymer ?
#
loop_
_entity_poly.entity_id
_entity_poly.type
_entity_poly.pdbx_seq_one_letter_code
_entity_poly.pdbx_strand_id
1 'polypeptide(L)'
;MDKSIFSKIIDREVPATIEYEDERVIAIRDIAPSAPIHLLIIPKKHIASANAITEEDAPLIGHVFMVAQQLARRFNVDHDGYRVVTNVNANGGQTVFHLHFHLLGGEPLGRMNSRNTGHGGASSSGTLREAGLLILMAIGLAIGFNTMNPKRINWVKPVFERVQATEAEIERLLGASGKDTARQIAAIPPERKDTAIASLDKPETPVTTKSATPGTTTPPETPPARQQEPFRPEPGVVREVGLSAFRTLLKSPHLLLIDARIPESYAKGHIAGAINIDGNSAEAEIPRILQLPQDRIVVIYCDGGECELSHHVAETMKKFNFGPIFIYTGGWAEWSKQ
;
A
#
# COMPACT_ATOMS: atom_id res chain seq x y z
N MET A 1 -26.62 10.67 -4.84
CA MET A 1 -25.84 9.47 -4.49
C MET A 1 -24.67 9.42 -5.44
N ASP A 2 -23.46 9.29 -4.92
CA ASP A 2 -22.28 9.16 -5.76
C ASP A 2 -22.29 7.82 -6.51
N LYS A 3 -21.85 7.84 -7.78
CA LYS A 3 -21.73 6.61 -8.57
C LYS A 3 -20.74 5.65 -7.91
N SER A 4 -21.12 4.37 -7.80
CA SER A 4 -20.17 3.34 -7.39
C SER A 4 -19.07 3.16 -8.43
N ILE A 5 -17.93 2.60 -8.03
CA ILE A 5 -16.82 2.31 -8.95
C ILE A 5 -17.28 1.45 -10.14
N PHE A 6 -18.18 0.51 -9.93
CA PHE A 6 -18.73 -0.31 -11.02
C PHE A 6 -19.63 0.49 -11.96
N SER A 7 -20.43 1.44 -11.45
CA SER A 7 -21.18 2.34 -12.34
C SER A 7 -20.23 3.17 -13.21
N LYS A 8 -19.12 3.66 -12.64
CA LYS A 8 -18.08 4.36 -13.42
C LYS A 8 -17.42 3.47 -14.48
N ILE A 9 -17.20 2.19 -14.19
CA ILE A 9 -16.67 1.21 -15.17
C ILE A 9 -17.69 0.92 -16.28
N ILE A 10 -18.97 0.75 -15.94
CA ILE A 10 -20.06 0.57 -16.91
C ILE A 10 -20.15 1.78 -17.84
N ASP A 11 -20.02 2.99 -17.27
CA ASP A 11 -20.07 4.26 -18.00
C ASP A 11 -18.75 4.61 -18.73
N ARG A 12 -17.75 3.72 -18.67
CA ARG A 12 -16.41 3.90 -19.28
C ARG A 12 -15.60 5.08 -18.74
N GLU A 13 -15.95 5.58 -17.56
CA GLU A 13 -15.20 6.63 -16.87
C GLU A 13 -13.89 6.10 -16.26
N VAL A 14 -13.85 4.81 -15.93
CA VAL A 14 -12.67 4.12 -15.36
C VAL A 14 -12.35 2.88 -16.20
N PRO A 15 -11.06 2.62 -16.54
CA PRO A 15 -10.69 1.45 -17.32
C PRO A 15 -10.88 0.15 -16.51
N ALA A 16 -11.28 -0.90 -17.20
CA ALA A 16 -11.33 -2.26 -16.68
C ALA A 16 -11.04 -3.27 -17.79
N THR A 17 -10.52 -4.45 -17.42
CA THR A 17 -10.38 -5.57 -18.36
C THR A 17 -11.72 -6.30 -18.43
N ILE A 18 -12.45 -6.09 -19.53
CA ILE A 18 -13.79 -6.65 -19.75
C ILE A 18 -13.66 -8.00 -20.45
N GLU A 19 -14.20 -9.04 -19.82
CA GLU A 19 -14.20 -10.41 -20.33
C GLU A 19 -15.54 -10.80 -20.95
N TYR A 20 -16.62 -10.12 -20.55
CA TYR A 20 -17.95 -10.27 -21.12
C TYR A 20 -18.74 -8.99 -20.94
N GLU A 21 -19.59 -8.68 -21.92
CA GLU A 21 -20.56 -7.60 -21.77
C GLU A 21 -21.74 -7.80 -22.70
N ASP A 22 -22.95 -7.56 -22.17
CA ASP A 22 -24.18 -7.44 -22.94
C ASP A 22 -25.03 -6.27 -22.41
N GLU A 23 -26.32 -6.24 -22.76
CA GLU A 23 -27.23 -5.18 -22.32
C GLU A 23 -27.52 -5.18 -20.81
N ARG A 24 -27.34 -6.31 -20.13
CA ARG A 24 -27.79 -6.54 -18.75
C ARG A 24 -26.66 -6.66 -17.75
N VAL A 25 -25.52 -7.21 -18.17
CA VAL A 25 -24.40 -7.61 -17.31
C VAL A 25 -23.07 -7.24 -17.97
N ILE A 26 -22.10 -6.90 -17.13
CA ILE A 26 -20.70 -6.80 -17.50
C ILE A 26 -19.89 -7.75 -16.59
N ALA A 27 -18.90 -8.44 -17.15
CA ALA A 27 -17.93 -9.21 -16.38
C ALA A 27 -16.53 -8.65 -16.61
N ILE A 28 -15.85 -8.33 -15.52
CA ILE A 28 -14.51 -7.76 -15.53
C ILE A 28 -13.55 -8.62 -14.71
N ARG A 29 -12.25 -8.52 -14.96
CA ARG A 29 -11.26 -9.08 -14.03
C ARG A 29 -11.23 -8.29 -12.73
N ASP A 30 -11.16 -8.98 -11.61
CA ASP A 30 -10.87 -8.32 -10.33
C ASP A 30 -9.46 -7.72 -10.37
N ILE A 31 -9.29 -6.54 -9.79
CA ILE A 31 -8.00 -5.86 -9.71
C ILE A 31 -7.05 -6.53 -8.70
N ALA A 32 -7.62 -7.18 -7.67
CA ALA A 32 -6.92 -7.93 -6.64
C ALA A 32 -7.39 -9.40 -6.66
N PRO A 33 -6.93 -10.21 -7.64
CA PRO A 33 -7.40 -11.58 -7.82
C PRO A 33 -7.10 -12.46 -6.59
N SER A 34 -8.12 -13.16 -6.09
CA SER A 34 -8.01 -14.11 -4.96
C SER A 34 -7.85 -15.58 -5.42
N ALA A 35 -7.88 -15.80 -6.73
CA ALA A 35 -7.65 -17.08 -7.40
C ALA A 35 -7.12 -16.78 -8.83
N PRO A 36 -6.48 -17.75 -9.52
CA PRO A 36 -5.97 -17.56 -10.89
C PRO A 36 -7.03 -17.02 -11.86
N ILE A 37 -8.27 -17.52 -11.75
CA ILE A 37 -9.44 -16.94 -12.39
C ILE A 37 -10.25 -16.24 -11.31
N HIS A 38 -10.26 -14.90 -11.31
CA HIS A 38 -11.12 -14.09 -10.45
C HIS A 38 -11.83 -13.02 -11.30
N LEU A 39 -13.10 -13.26 -11.61
CA LEU A 39 -13.93 -12.32 -12.36
C LEU A 39 -15.04 -11.76 -11.48
N LEU A 40 -15.43 -10.51 -11.73
CA LEU A 40 -16.59 -9.86 -11.14
C LEU A 40 -17.69 -9.76 -12.19
N ILE A 41 -18.79 -10.46 -11.96
CA ILE A 41 -19.99 -10.41 -12.80
C ILE A 41 -20.97 -9.42 -12.15
N ILE A 42 -21.26 -8.33 -12.86
CA ILE A 42 -21.94 -7.15 -12.30
C ILE A 42 -23.16 -6.84 -13.17
N PRO A 43 -24.39 -6.83 -12.61
CA PRO A 43 -25.55 -6.30 -13.31
C PRO A 43 -25.36 -4.82 -13.65
N LYS A 44 -25.73 -4.40 -14.86
CA LYS A 44 -25.69 -2.99 -15.24
C LYS A 44 -26.72 -2.15 -14.49
N LYS A 45 -27.85 -2.75 -14.11
CA LYS A 45 -28.81 -2.17 -13.16
C LYS A 45 -28.16 -2.06 -11.79
N HIS A 46 -28.09 -0.85 -11.25
CA HIS A 46 -27.56 -0.63 -9.91
C HIS A 46 -28.50 -1.24 -8.85
N ILE A 47 -28.05 -2.32 -8.20
CA ILE A 47 -28.68 -2.96 -7.05
C ILE A 47 -27.66 -2.91 -5.92
N ALA A 48 -27.96 -2.32 -4.76
CA ALA A 48 -26.93 -2.04 -3.75
C ALA A 48 -26.28 -3.31 -3.15
N SER A 49 -27.08 -4.36 -2.93
CA SER A 49 -26.63 -5.66 -2.42
C SER A 49 -27.71 -6.71 -2.69
N ALA A 50 -27.45 -7.98 -2.34
CA ALA A 50 -28.46 -9.02 -2.51
C ALA A 50 -29.76 -8.76 -1.71
N ASN A 51 -29.70 -7.97 -0.63
CA ASN A 51 -30.88 -7.57 0.14
C ASN A 51 -31.84 -6.65 -0.64
N ALA A 52 -31.36 -6.02 -1.71
CA ALA A 52 -32.14 -5.10 -2.53
C ALA A 52 -32.69 -5.77 -3.81
N ILE A 53 -32.52 -7.08 -3.97
CA ILE A 53 -33.08 -7.84 -5.08
C ILE A 53 -34.60 -7.94 -4.89
N THR A 54 -35.34 -7.68 -5.97
CA THR A 54 -36.80 -7.83 -6.03
C THR A 54 -37.22 -9.00 -6.92
N GLU A 55 -38.50 -9.37 -6.92
CA GLU A 55 -39.00 -10.42 -7.84
C GLU A 55 -38.78 -10.09 -9.31
N GLU A 56 -38.83 -8.80 -9.67
CA GLU A 56 -38.55 -8.32 -11.03
C GLU A 56 -37.11 -8.56 -11.47
N ASP A 57 -36.18 -8.70 -10.51
CA ASP A 57 -34.76 -8.95 -10.78
C ASP A 57 -34.45 -10.44 -10.98
N ALA A 58 -35.38 -11.35 -10.69
CA ALA A 58 -35.12 -12.80 -10.79
C ALA A 58 -34.59 -13.24 -12.17
N PRO A 59 -35.10 -12.74 -13.32
CA PRO A 59 -34.53 -13.05 -14.63
C PRO A 59 -33.10 -12.52 -14.81
N LEU A 60 -32.77 -11.37 -14.23
CA LEU A 60 -31.44 -10.78 -14.25
C LEU A 60 -30.44 -11.60 -13.42
N ILE A 61 -30.85 -12.06 -12.24
CA ILE A 61 -30.02 -12.94 -11.40
C ILE A 61 -29.81 -14.30 -12.06
N GLY A 62 -30.84 -14.88 -12.68
CA GLY A 62 -30.70 -16.10 -13.49
C GLY A 62 -29.69 -15.90 -14.63
N HIS A 63 -29.76 -14.75 -15.32
CA HIS A 63 -28.83 -14.39 -16.38
C HIS A 63 -27.38 -14.28 -15.89
N VAL A 64 -27.15 -13.72 -14.69
CA VAL A 64 -25.81 -13.68 -14.07
C VAL A 64 -25.19 -15.07 -13.94
N PHE A 65 -25.96 -16.08 -13.49
CA PHE A 65 -25.46 -17.45 -13.37
C PHE A 65 -25.20 -18.12 -14.73
N MET A 66 -26.01 -17.79 -15.75
CA MET A 66 -25.76 -18.24 -17.12
C MET A 66 -24.45 -17.66 -17.67
N VAL A 67 -24.19 -16.37 -17.42
CA VAL A 67 -22.91 -15.71 -17.76
C VAL A 67 -21.76 -16.34 -16.99
N ALA A 68 -21.93 -16.64 -15.69
CA ALA A 68 -20.91 -17.32 -14.89
C ALA A 68 -20.55 -18.70 -15.46
N GLN A 69 -21.55 -19.49 -15.86
CA GLN A 69 -21.34 -20.78 -16.52
C GLN A 69 -20.58 -20.63 -17.85
N GLN A 70 -20.96 -19.65 -18.67
CA GLN A 70 -20.27 -19.38 -19.94
C GLN A 70 -18.81 -18.99 -19.74
N LEU A 71 -18.54 -18.12 -18.76
CA LEU A 71 -17.19 -17.70 -18.41
C LEU A 71 -16.38 -18.87 -17.85
N ALA A 72 -16.96 -19.70 -16.99
CA ALA A 72 -16.28 -20.89 -16.47
C ALA A 72 -15.81 -21.82 -17.60
N ARG A 73 -16.64 -22.04 -18.63
CA ARG A 73 -16.26 -22.78 -19.84
C ARG A 73 -15.16 -22.08 -20.63
N ARG A 74 -15.29 -20.77 -20.86
CA ARG A 74 -14.30 -19.98 -21.62
C ARG A 74 -12.91 -20.00 -20.97
N PHE A 75 -12.86 -20.01 -19.64
CA PHE A 75 -11.63 -20.04 -18.86
C PHE A 75 -11.19 -21.46 -18.47
N ASN A 76 -11.86 -22.50 -19.00
CA ASN A 76 -11.56 -23.92 -18.77
C ASN A 76 -11.55 -24.34 -17.28
N VAL A 77 -12.44 -23.76 -16.47
CA VAL A 77 -12.59 -24.13 -15.05
C VAL A 77 -13.90 -24.86 -14.76
N ASP A 78 -14.73 -25.11 -15.77
CA ASP A 78 -16.01 -25.82 -15.62
C ASP A 78 -15.85 -27.30 -15.29
N HIS A 79 -14.73 -27.91 -15.71
CA HIS A 79 -14.42 -29.31 -15.41
C HIS A 79 -13.75 -29.50 -14.04
N ASP A 80 -12.77 -28.66 -13.70
CA ASP A 80 -12.04 -28.75 -12.43
C ASP A 80 -12.85 -28.20 -11.24
N GLY A 81 -13.78 -27.28 -11.54
CA GLY A 81 -14.66 -26.64 -10.57
C GLY A 81 -14.33 -25.17 -10.35
N TYR A 82 -15.36 -24.44 -9.92
CA TYR A 82 -15.30 -23.01 -9.63
C TYR A 82 -16.27 -22.67 -8.51
N ARG A 83 -16.11 -21.48 -7.91
CA ARG A 83 -17.01 -20.95 -6.89
C ARG A 83 -17.62 -19.63 -7.37
N VAL A 84 -18.93 -19.50 -7.25
CA VAL A 84 -19.63 -18.23 -7.40
C VAL A 84 -20.02 -17.71 -6.02
N VAL A 85 -19.61 -16.50 -5.66
CA VAL A 85 -19.86 -15.90 -4.33
C VAL A 85 -20.37 -14.47 -4.50
N THR A 86 -21.33 -14.06 -3.68
CA THR A 86 -21.67 -12.65 -3.49
C THR A 86 -21.63 -12.32 -2.00
N ASN A 87 -21.14 -11.13 -1.68
CA ASN A 87 -20.95 -10.67 -0.31
C ASN A 87 -22.02 -9.64 0.03
N VAL A 88 -22.61 -9.76 1.22
CA VAL A 88 -23.69 -8.88 1.68
C VAL A 88 -23.32 -8.24 3.01
N ASN A 89 -23.28 -6.92 3.04
CA ASN A 89 -22.97 -6.10 4.22
C ASN A 89 -21.61 -6.45 4.87
N ALA A 90 -21.37 -5.92 6.08
CA ALA A 90 -20.11 -6.03 6.80
C ALA A 90 -19.68 -7.48 7.09
N ASN A 91 -20.58 -8.33 7.58
CA ASN A 91 -20.24 -9.72 7.91
C ASN A 91 -19.99 -10.59 6.66
N GLY A 92 -20.53 -10.20 5.51
CA GLY A 92 -20.21 -10.81 4.23
C GLY A 92 -18.92 -10.27 3.62
N GLY A 93 -18.35 -9.17 4.14
CA GLY A 93 -17.18 -8.52 3.56
C GLY A 93 -17.49 -7.70 2.30
N GLN A 94 -18.70 -7.14 2.18
CA GLN A 94 -19.05 -6.28 1.05
C GLN A 94 -18.35 -4.92 1.16
N THR A 95 -17.51 -4.57 0.17
CA THR A 95 -16.79 -3.29 0.11
C THR A 95 -17.36 -2.35 -0.96
N VAL A 96 -17.86 -2.89 -2.08
CA VAL A 96 -18.56 -2.12 -3.12
C VAL A 96 -20.06 -2.37 -3.03
N PHE A 97 -20.82 -1.30 -2.74
CA PHE A 97 -22.28 -1.31 -2.64
C PHE A 97 -22.97 -1.22 -4.01
N HIS A 98 -22.57 -2.14 -4.88
CA HIS A 98 -23.22 -2.45 -6.14
C HIS A 98 -23.06 -3.97 -6.31
N LEU A 99 -24.17 -4.70 -6.33
CA LEU A 99 -24.26 -6.15 -6.40
C LEU A 99 -23.30 -6.70 -7.46
N HIS A 100 -22.48 -7.65 -7.04
CA HIS A 100 -21.51 -8.31 -7.88
C HIS A 100 -21.32 -9.74 -7.40
N PHE A 101 -20.91 -10.59 -8.33
CA PHE A 101 -20.65 -12.00 -8.09
C PHE A 101 -19.22 -12.31 -8.49
N HIS A 102 -18.45 -12.80 -7.52
CA HIS A 102 -17.11 -13.32 -7.73
C HIS A 102 -17.22 -14.69 -8.39
N LEU A 103 -16.60 -14.86 -9.56
CA LEU A 103 -16.32 -16.16 -10.16
C LEU A 103 -14.84 -16.49 -9.90
N LEU A 104 -14.61 -17.48 -9.04
CA LEU A 104 -13.29 -17.93 -8.59
C LEU A 104 -12.99 -19.32 -9.15
N GLY A 105 -11.81 -19.54 -9.71
CA GLY A 105 -11.39 -20.85 -10.22
C GLY A 105 -9.92 -20.91 -10.63
N GLY A 106 -9.52 -22.04 -11.22
CA GLY A 106 -8.14 -22.30 -11.68
C GLY A 106 -7.23 -22.92 -10.63
N GLU A 107 -7.73 -23.19 -9.42
CA GLU A 107 -7.04 -23.95 -8.37
C GLU A 107 -8.05 -24.51 -7.34
N PRO A 108 -7.66 -25.48 -6.48
CA PRO A 108 -8.49 -25.95 -5.37
C PRO A 108 -8.77 -24.84 -4.33
N LEU A 109 -10.02 -24.36 -4.25
CA LEU A 109 -10.42 -23.20 -3.42
C LEU A 109 -10.66 -23.50 -1.92
N GLY A 110 -10.27 -24.68 -1.43
CA GLY A 110 -10.51 -25.11 -0.05
C GLY A 110 -11.99 -25.18 0.37
N ARG A 111 -12.25 -25.48 1.66
CA ARG A 111 -13.61 -25.44 2.22
C ARG A 111 -14.02 -24.00 2.52
N MET A 112 -15.28 -23.67 2.28
CA MET A 112 -15.82 -22.34 2.62
C MET A 112 -15.70 -22.11 4.14
N ASN A 113 -15.14 -20.98 4.53
CA ASN A 113 -15.03 -20.50 5.91
C ASN A 113 -14.33 -21.46 6.90
N SER A 114 -13.38 -22.29 6.45
CA SER A 114 -12.56 -23.05 7.38
C SER A 114 -11.70 -22.10 8.21
N ARG A 115 -12.09 -21.88 9.47
CA ARG A 115 -11.18 -21.31 10.47
C ARG A 115 -10.02 -22.28 10.59
N ASN A 116 -8.83 -21.82 10.24
CA ASN A 116 -7.63 -22.65 10.27
C ASN A 116 -7.27 -22.94 11.74
N THR A 117 -7.82 -24.01 12.32
CA THR A 117 -7.27 -24.65 13.51
C THR A 117 -6.18 -25.59 13.02
N GLY A 118 -4.93 -25.30 13.38
CA GLY A 118 -3.76 -25.92 12.77
C GLY A 118 -3.62 -27.44 12.91
N HIS A 119 -2.65 -27.95 12.13
CA HIS A 119 -1.97 -29.25 12.18
C HIS A 119 -2.80 -30.53 11.91
N GLY A 120 -2.46 -31.23 10.82
CA GLY A 120 -2.63 -32.68 10.75
C GLY A 120 -2.83 -33.28 9.35
N GLY A 121 -1.77 -33.92 8.83
CA GLY A 121 -1.88 -35.22 8.15
C GLY A 121 -2.29 -35.24 6.67
N ALA A 122 -1.30 -35.23 5.77
CA ALA A 122 -1.46 -35.84 4.44
C ALA A 122 -0.97 -37.29 4.51
N SER A 123 -1.92 -38.23 4.54
CA SER A 123 -1.70 -39.62 4.14
C SER A 123 -2.30 -39.79 2.75
N SER A 124 -1.47 -40.11 1.75
CA SER A 124 -1.79 -41.15 0.78
C SER A 124 -0.55 -41.52 -0.03
N SER A 125 -0.30 -42.82 -0.08
CA SER A 125 0.75 -43.48 -0.84
C SER A 125 0.48 -43.39 -2.35
N GLY A 126 1.22 -42.53 -3.04
CA GLY A 126 1.45 -42.60 -4.48
C GLY A 126 2.94 -42.79 -4.73
N THR A 127 3.33 -43.79 -5.53
CA THR A 127 4.72 -44.21 -5.65
C THR A 127 5.62 -43.07 -6.18
N LEU A 128 6.81 -42.91 -5.57
CA LEU A 128 7.81 -41.86 -5.84
C LEU A 128 8.17 -41.67 -7.34
N ARG A 129 7.87 -42.65 -8.20
CA ARG A 129 8.11 -42.61 -9.64
C ARG A 129 7.06 -41.81 -10.41
N GLU A 130 5.80 -41.83 -9.98
CA GLU A 130 4.72 -41.04 -10.58
C GLU A 130 4.83 -39.56 -10.18
N ALA A 131 5.19 -39.29 -8.93
CA ALA A 131 5.49 -37.94 -8.46
C ALA A 131 6.65 -37.30 -9.23
N GLY A 132 7.72 -38.06 -9.51
CA GLY A 132 8.86 -37.56 -10.30
C GLY A 132 8.49 -37.17 -11.73
N LEU A 133 7.66 -37.99 -12.41
CA LEU A 133 7.24 -37.71 -13.78
C LEU A 133 6.28 -36.51 -13.85
N LEU A 134 5.36 -36.39 -12.90
CA LEU A 134 4.45 -35.25 -12.80
C LEU A 134 5.18 -33.95 -12.48
N ILE A 135 6.19 -33.98 -11.61
CA ILE A 135 7.03 -32.81 -11.31
C ILE A 135 7.81 -32.38 -12.56
N LEU A 136 8.40 -33.32 -13.30
CA LEU A 136 9.14 -33.01 -14.53
C LEU A 136 8.22 -32.48 -15.64
N MET A 137 7.01 -33.02 -15.80
CA MET A 137 6.01 -32.49 -16.73
C MET A 137 5.53 -31.10 -16.31
N ALA A 138 5.26 -30.87 -15.03
CA ALA A 138 4.83 -29.57 -14.51
C ALA A 138 5.92 -28.50 -14.67
N ILE A 139 7.19 -28.85 -14.42
CA ILE A 139 8.34 -27.97 -14.67
C ILE A 139 8.48 -27.69 -16.18
N GLY A 140 8.34 -28.70 -17.04
CA GLY A 140 8.39 -28.54 -18.49
C GLY A 140 7.26 -27.66 -19.03
N LEU A 141 6.02 -27.84 -18.53
CA LEU A 141 4.87 -27.01 -18.89
C LEU A 141 5.04 -25.58 -18.37
N ALA A 142 5.53 -25.40 -17.15
CA ALA A 142 5.78 -24.08 -16.56
C ALA A 142 6.89 -23.33 -17.31
N ILE A 143 7.97 -24.01 -17.69
CA ILE A 143 9.03 -23.43 -18.51
C ILE A 143 8.48 -23.07 -19.89
N GLY A 144 7.71 -23.95 -20.54
CA GLY A 144 7.10 -23.70 -21.85
C GLY A 144 6.08 -22.55 -21.84
N PHE A 145 5.25 -22.47 -20.80
CA PHE A 145 4.28 -21.40 -20.65
C PHE A 145 4.96 -20.05 -20.32
N ASN A 146 6.05 -20.06 -19.55
CA ASN A 146 6.83 -18.86 -19.21
C ASN A 146 7.70 -18.35 -20.38
N THR A 147 8.16 -19.23 -21.28
CA THR A 147 8.89 -18.81 -22.51
C THR A 147 7.95 -18.29 -23.59
N MET A 148 6.67 -18.69 -23.58
CA MET A 148 5.66 -18.26 -24.55
C MET A 148 4.79 -17.08 -24.07
N ASN A 149 4.88 -16.68 -22.81
CA ASN A 149 4.15 -15.53 -22.29
C ASN A 149 5.00 -14.24 -22.41
N PRO A 150 4.60 -13.25 -23.24
CA PRO A 150 5.36 -12.01 -23.44
C PRO A 150 5.39 -11.09 -22.21
N LYS A 151 4.60 -11.38 -21.17
CA LYS A 151 4.63 -10.71 -19.86
C LYS A 151 4.77 -11.76 -18.77
N ARG A 152 5.99 -12.03 -18.31
CA ARG A 152 6.29 -12.96 -17.21
C ARG A 152 5.36 -12.67 -16.00
N ILE A 153 4.44 -13.59 -15.69
CA ILE A 153 3.53 -13.50 -14.53
C ILE A 153 4.26 -14.08 -13.31
N ASN A 154 4.29 -13.35 -12.19
CA ASN A 154 4.94 -13.80 -10.97
C ASN A 154 3.91 -14.56 -10.10
N TRP A 155 3.97 -15.90 -10.11
CA TRP A 155 2.99 -16.81 -9.48
C TRP A 155 3.22 -17.07 -7.98
N VAL A 156 4.20 -16.40 -7.39
CA VAL A 156 4.54 -16.51 -5.97
C VAL A 156 4.16 -15.19 -5.33
N LYS A 157 3.43 -15.22 -4.19
CA LYS A 157 3.28 -14.02 -3.35
C LYS A 157 4.68 -13.43 -3.18
N PRO A 158 4.91 -12.13 -3.47
CA PRO A 158 6.22 -11.56 -3.30
C PRO A 158 6.65 -11.81 -1.86
N VAL A 159 7.67 -12.65 -1.68
CA VAL A 159 8.33 -12.79 -0.40
C VAL A 159 9.16 -11.53 -0.28
N PHE A 160 8.69 -10.57 0.50
CA PHE A 160 9.44 -9.36 0.74
C PHE A 160 10.67 -9.72 1.57
N GLU A 161 11.83 -9.31 1.09
CA GLU A 161 13.07 -9.44 1.86
C GLU A 161 12.99 -8.50 3.06
N ARG A 162 12.79 -9.06 4.26
CA ARG A 162 12.66 -8.29 5.50
C ARG A 162 14.04 -8.01 6.07
N VAL A 163 14.61 -6.87 5.70
CA VAL A 163 15.92 -6.42 6.19
C VAL A 163 15.71 -5.45 7.36
N GLN A 164 16.20 -5.77 8.55
CA GLN A 164 16.15 -4.84 9.68
C GLN A 164 17.15 -3.70 9.48
N ALA A 165 16.75 -2.47 9.77
CA ALA A 165 17.68 -1.34 9.79
C ALA A 165 18.60 -1.41 11.02
N THR A 166 19.88 -1.12 10.82
CA THR A 166 20.84 -0.98 11.93
C THR A 166 20.77 0.42 12.55
N GLU A 167 21.12 0.55 13.83
CA GLU A 167 21.16 1.85 14.51
C GLU A 167 22.15 2.82 13.82
N ALA A 168 23.31 2.32 13.37
CA ALA A 168 24.30 3.10 12.65
C ALA A 168 23.77 3.65 11.30
N GLU A 169 22.92 2.91 10.59
CA GLU A 169 22.28 3.39 9.36
C GLU A 169 21.28 4.52 9.64
N ILE A 170 20.48 4.39 10.69
CA ILE A 170 19.53 5.42 11.12
C ILE A 170 20.28 6.68 11.56
N GLU A 171 21.33 6.52 12.35
CA GLU A 171 22.19 7.64 12.78
C GLU A 171 22.90 8.32 11.61
N ARG A 172 23.38 7.57 10.61
CA ARG A 172 23.95 8.15 9.38
C ARG A 172 22.95 9.04 8.65
N LEU A 173 21.70 8.58 8.52
CA LEU A 173 20.65 9.30 7.81
C LEU A 173 20.17 10.54 8.56
N LEU A 174 20.12 10.47 9.90
CA LEU A 174 19.79 11.61 10.74
C LEU A 174 20.96 12.59 10.88
N GLY A 175 22.20 12.10 10.89
CA GLY A 175 23.42 12.89 10.96
C GLY A 175 23.72 13.68 9.68
N ALA A 176 23.26 13.20 8.52
CA ALA A 176 23.26 13.96 7.26
C ALA A 176 22.29 15.17 7.30
N SER A 177 21.33 15.16 8.23
CA SER A 177 20.32 16.21 8.43
C SER A 177 20.49 16.98 9.75
N GLY A 178 21.54 16.70 10.53
CA GLY A 178 21.51 16.87 11.99
C GLY A 178 22.64 17.69 12.61
N LYS A 179 23.08 18.78 11.96
CA LYS A 179 23.82 19.84 12.66
C LYS A 179 23.19 21.21 12.39
N ASP A 180 21.97 21.38 12.88
CA ASP A 180 21.46 22.65 13.44
C ASP A 180 19.97 22.50 13.79
N THR A 181 19.66 21.93 14.95
CA THR A 181 18.32 22.13 15.56
C THR A 181 18.24 21.80 17.06
N ALA A 182 19.36 21.83 17.78
CA ALA A 182 19.34 21.84 19.25
C ALA A 182 19.20 23.28 19.77
N ARG A 183 18.23 24.05 19.26
CA ARG A 183 17.97 25.41 19.77
C ARG A 183 16.64 26.06 19.36
N GLN A 184 15.57 25.30 19.12
CA GLN A 184 14.24 25.94 18.98
C GLN A 184 13.11 24.90 19.04
N ILE A 185 12.81 24.35 20.23
CA ILE A 185 11.44 24.08 20.71
C ILE A 185 11.54 23.97 22.24
N ALA A 186 11.56 25.11 22.92
CA ALA A 186 11.24 25.20 24.34
C ALA A 186 10.26 26.37 24.50
N ALA A 187 9.15 26.10 25.18
CA ALA A 187 8.05 26.99 25.55
C ALA A 187 6.99 27.29 24.47
N ILE A 188 5.93 26.48 24.45
CA ILE A 188 4.57 26.95 24.11
C ILE A 188 3.81 27.05 25.44
N PRO A 189 3.50 28.26 25.98
CA PRO A 189 2.53 28.43 27.04
C PRO A 189 1.10 28.50 26.46
N PRO A 190 0.06 28.19 27.26
CA PRO A 190 -1.31 28.06 26.78
C PRO A 190 -1.97 29.42 26.51
N GLU A 191 -2.97 29.39 25.64
CA GLU A 191 -3.78 30.51 25.14
C GLU A 191 -4.24 31.53 26.20
N ARG A 192 -4.23 32.81 25.82
CA ARG A 192 -5.19 33.79 26.35
C ARG A 192 -5.59 34.84 25.32
N LYS A 193 -6.86 35.19 25.43
CA LYS A 193 -7.68 36.07 24.59
C LYS A 193 -7.21 37.53 24.53
N ASP A 194 -7.73 38.18 23.49
CA ASP A 194 -7.97 39.63 23.29
C ASP A 194 -6.82 40.47 22.71
N THR A 195 -6.99 40.83 21.44
CA THR A 195 -6.24 41.88 20.72
C THR A 195 -6.95 43.22 20.85
N ALA A 196 -6.22 44.26 21.25
CA ALA A 196 -6.47 45.64 20.81
C ALA A 196 -5.23 46.55 20.97
N ILE A 197 -4.76 47.10 19.84
CA ILE A 197 -4.28 48.48 19.61
C ILE A 197 -2.77 48.83 19.81
N ALA A 198 -2.09 48.93 18.65
CA ALA A 198 -1.37 50.09 18.05
C ALA A 198 -0.03 50.70 18.54
N SER A 199 0.68 51.20 17.51
CA SER A 199 1.76 52.22 17.42
C SER A 199 3.20 51.81 17.79
N LEU A 200 4.14 51.80 16.83
CA LEU A 200 4.83 52.90 16.11
C LEU A 200 5.83 53.66 17.00
N ASP A 201 7.14 53.45 16.79
CA ASP A 201 8.07 54.45 16.19
C ASP A 201 9.56 54.08 16.36
N LYS A 202 10.25 53.91 15.22
CA LYS A 202 11.43 54.65 14.68
C LYS A 202 12.69 55.00 15.54
N PRO A 203 13.84 55.43 14.93
CA PRO A 203 15.14 54.74 15.05
C PRO A 203 16.33 55.72 15.31
N GLU A 204 17.55 55.33 14.86
CA GLU A 204 18.81 56.11 14.63
C GLU A 204 19.94 55.89 15.67
N THR A 205 21.03 55.18 15.36
CA THR A 205 22.26 55.44 14.53
C THR A 205 23.40 56.16 15.33
N PRO A 206 24.61 56.39 14.77
CA PRO A 206 25.77 55.47 14.83
C PRO A 206 27.06 56.14 15.36
N VAL A 207 28.10 55.37 15.75
CA VAL A 207 29.46 55.93 15.88
C VAL A 207 30.54 54.94 15.45
N THR A 208 31.28 55.35 14.41
CA THR A 208 32.57 54.85 13.93
C THR A 208 33.74 55.19 14.86
N THR A 209 34.77 54.34 15.01
CA THR A 209 36.12 54.57 14.45
C THR A 209 37.20 53.54 14.86
N LYS A 210 38.02 53.23 13.84
CA LYS A 210 39.49 53.06 13.79
C LYS A 210 40.19 51.75 14.21
N SER A 211 41.03 51.35 13.25
CA SER A 211 42.01 50.27 13.15
C SER A 211 43.11 50.23 14.22
N ALA A 212 43.57 49.01 14.53
CA ALA A 212 44.99 48.66 14.63
C ALA A 212 45.17 47.12 14.56
N THR A 213 46.17 46.68 13.81
CA THR A 213 46.80 45.34 13.79
C THR A 213 48.31 45.66 13.83
N PRO A 214 49.25 44.84 14.38
CA PRO A 214 49.27 43.39 14.23
C PRO A 214 49.84 42.56 15.40
N GLY A 215 49.55 41.26 15.40
CA GLY A 215 50.28 40.31 16.21
C GLY A 215 49.57 38.97 16.43
N THR A 216 50.13 37.94 15.81
CA THR A 216 50.31 36.61 16.40
C THR A 216 49.18 35.58 16.24
N THR A 217 49.64 34.38 15.86
CA THR A 217 49.01 33.06 15.89
C THR A 217 47.88 32.79 14.91
N THR A 218 48.25 32.15 13.81
CA THR A 218 47.36 31.35 12.96
C THR A 218 46.56 30.38 13.85
N PRO A 219 45.23 30.48 13.92
CA PRO A 219 44.40 29.43 14.51
C PRO A 219 44.51 28.18 13.63
N PRO A 220 44.32 26.96 14.18
CA PRO A 220 44.27 25.77 13.35
C PRO A 220 43.21 25.96 12.28
N GLU A 221 43.62 25.79 11.04
CA GLU A 221 42.78 25.87 9.85
C GLU A 221 41.56 24.98 10.10
N THR A 222 40.41 25.62 10.28
CA THR A 222 39.14 24.90 10.43
C THR A 222 39.00 24.07 9.15
N PRO A 223 38.87 22.74 9.25
CA PRO A 223 38.67 21.91 8.07
C PRO A 223 37.54 22.54 7.25
N PRO A 224 37.69 22.71 5.92
CA PRO A 224 36.68 23.36 5.12
C PRO A 224 35.35 22.72 5.49
N ALA A 225 34.38 23.55 5.90
CA ALA A 225 33.06 23.11 6.28
C ALA A 225 32.61 22.13 5.21
N ARG A 226 32.56 20.85 5.58
CA ARG A 226 32.18 19.78 4.67
C ARG A 226 30.77 20.13 4.28
N GLN A 227 30.62 20.71 3.09
CA GLN A 227 29.33 21.06 2.53
C GLN A 227 28.51 19.79 2.65
N GLN A 228 27.46 19.83 3.49
CA GLN A 228 26.61 18.69 3.70
C GLN A 228 26.14 18.27 2.32
N GLU A 229 26.50 17.05 1.91
CA GLU A 229 25.98 16.55 0.65
C GLU A 229 24.45 16.56 0.78
N PRO A 230 23.74 17.15 -0.20
CA PRO A 230 22.27 17.12 -0.18
C PRO A 230 21.84 15.66 0.00
N PHE A 231 20.84 15.43 0.86
CA PHE A 231 20.27 14.10 1.08
C PHE A 231 20.08 13.41 -0.27
N ARG A 232 20.92 12.41 -0.55
CA ARG A 232 20.81 11.61 -1.76
C ARG A 232 19.95 10.41 -1.39
N PRO A 233 18.75 10.28 -1.97
CA PRO A 233 17.97 9.06 -1.81
C PRO A 233 18.86 7.90 -2.27
N GLU A 234 19.03 6.87 -1.44
CA GLU A 234 19.56 5.56 -1.86
C GLU A 234 18.33 4.70 -2.19
N PRO A 235 17.86 4.69 -3.45
CA PRO A 235 16.67 3.95 -3.82
C PRO A 235 17.01 2.46 -3.85
N GLY A 236 16.11 1.62 -3.36
CA GLY A 236 16.14 0.19 -3.70
C GLY A 236 16.05 -0.78 -2.52
N VAL A 237 16.40 -0.39 -1.29
CA VAL A 237 16.31 -1.30 -0.13
C VAL A 237 15.29 -0.77 0.88
N VAL A 238 14.18 -1.49 0.98
CA VAL A 238 13.17 -1.32 2.02
C VAL A 238 13.70 -1.96 3.29
N ARG A 239 13.70 -1.21 4.40
CA ARG A 239 14.15 -1.72 5.71
C ARG A 239 13.03 -1.69 6.72
N GLU A 240 13.03 -2.63 7.66
CA GLU A 240 12.09 -2.65 8.77
C GLU A 240 12.69 -2.01 10.02
N VAL A 241 11.85 -1.32 10.80
CA VAL A 241 12.21 -0.64 12.04
C VAL A 241 11.16 -0.92 13.12
N GLY A 242 11.63 -1.12 14.36
CA GLY A 242 10.77 -1.16 15.55
C GLY A 242 10.51 0.24 16.15
N LEU A 243 9.75 0.30 17.25
CA LEU A 243 9.31 1.54 17.90
C LEU A 243 10.44 2.54 18.24
N SER A 244 11.55 2.05 18.79
CA SER A 244 12.67 2.92 19.21
C SER A 244 13.32 3.65 18.02
N ALA A 245 13.60 2.89 16.97
CA ALA A 245 14.10 3.39 15.70
C ALA A 245 13.10 4.35 15.04
N PHE A 246 11.82 3.98 15.02
CA PHE A 246 10.76 4.82 14.48
C PHE A 246 10.65 6.17 15.19
N ARG A 247 10.70 6.20 16.53
CA ARG A 247 10.72 7.46 17.31
C ARG A 247 11.90 8.36 16.98
N THR A 248 13.02 7.75 16.61
CA THR A 248 14.22 8.48 16.22
C THR A 248 14.05 9.09 14.82
N LEU A 249 13.45 8.34 13.89
CA LEU A 249 13.09 8.83 12.55
C LEU A 249 12.04 9.96 12.57
N LEU A 250 11.07 9.90 13.48
CA LEU A 250 10.05 10.96 13.69
C LEU A 250 10.63 12.33 14.03
N LYS A 251 11.89 12.40 14.51
CA LYS A 251 12.57 13.66 14.82
C LYS A 251 13.16 14.34 13.58
N SER A 252 13.17 13.66 12.42
CA SER A 252 13.73 14.23 11.19
C SER A 252 12.77 15.23 10.55
N PRO A 253 13.23 16.45 10.20
CA PRO A 253 12.42 17.41 9.46
C PRO A 253 12.24 17.01 7.97
N HIS A 254 12.98 15.99 7.50
CA HIS A 254 12.88 15.47 6.13
C HIS A 254 12.08 14.16 6.05
N LEU A 255 11.26 13.86 7.07
CA LEU A 255 10.43 12.67 7.08
C LEU A 255 9.17 12.85 6.23
N LEU A 256 8.91 11.87 5.36
CA LEU A 256 7.61 11.61 4.74
C LEU A 256 6.99 10.39 5.41
N LEU A 257 5.96 10.61 6.23
CA LEU A 257 5.27 9.56 6.96
C LEU A 257 4.00 9.12 6.21
N ILE A 258 3.85 7.82 6.00
CA ILE A 258 2.76 7.25 5.20
C ILE A 258 1.99 6.21 6.01
N ASP A 259 0.68 6.37 6.05
CA ASP A 259 -0.28 5.39 6.55
C ASP A 259 -0.80 4.55 5.39
N ALA A 260 -0.42 3.27 5.36
CA ALA A 260 -0.77 2.32 4.31
C ALA A 260 -2.16 1.69 4.46
N ARG A 261 -2.92 2.05 5.49
CA ARG A 261 -4.24 1.47 5.75
C ARG A 261 -5.31 2.08 4.86
N ILE A 262 -6.49 1.48 4.88
CA ILE A 262 -7.67 2.03 4.20
C ILE A 262 -8.04 3.43 4.76
N PRO A 263 -8.61 4.32 3.93
CA PRO A 263 -8.95 5.69 4.34
C PRO A 263 -9.85 5.77 5.57
N GLU A 264 -10.73 4.80 5.76
CA GLU A 264 -11.64 4.73 6.92
C GLU A 264 -10.88 4.48 8.23
N SER A 265 -9.82 3.67 8.20
CA SER A 265 -8.96 3.43 9.36
C SER A 265 -8.11 4.66 9.68
N TYR A 266 -7.58 5.32 8.65
CA TYR A 266 -6.85 6.58 8.78
C TYR A 266 -7.72 7.69 9.38
N ALA A 267 -8.96 7.82 8.93
CA ALA A 267 -9.91 8.84 9.41
C ALA A 267 -10.29 8.67 10.89
N LYS A 268 -10.29 7.42 11.40
CA LYS A 268 -10.55 7.14 12.84
C LYS A 268 -9.38 7.52 13.75
N GLY A 269 -8.18 7.66 13.19
CA GLY A 269 -6.97 8.00 13.92
C GLY A 269 -5.74 7.52 13.16
N HIS A 270 -4.72 8.36 13.14
CA HIS A 270 -3.46 8.11 12.46
C HIS A 270 -2.32 8.82 13.19
N ILE A 271 -1.07 8.46 12.86
CA ILE A 271 0.11 9.11 13.44
C ILE A 271 0.17 10.54 12.89
N ALA A 272 0.34 11.52 13.79
CA ALA A 272 0.33 12.94 13.40
C ALA A 272 1.36 13.22 12.29
N GLY A 273 0.93 13.92 11.23
CA GLY A 273 1.76 14.21 10.06
C GLY A 273 1.81 13.10 9.01
N ALA A 274 1.15 11.96 9.22
CA ALA A 274 1.04 10.91 8.22
C ALA A 274 0.10 11.30 7.07
N ILE A 275 0.51 11.01 5.84
CA ILE A 275 -0.38 11.01 4.67
C ILE A 275 -0.95 9.62 4.45
N ASN A 276 -2.21 9.51 4.06
CA ASN A 276 -2.80 8.21 3.75
C ASN A 276 -2.54 7.82 2.28
N ILE A 277 -2.01 6.62 2.05
CA ILE A 277 -1.90 5.96 0.75
C ILE A 277 -2.41 4.53 0.95
N ASP A 278 -3.56 4.20 0.39
CA ASP A 278 -4.15 2.87 0.63
C ASP A 278 -3.30 1.76 0.00
N GLY A 279 -2.73 0.91 0.84
CA GLY A 279 -1.90 -0.22 0.41
C GLY A 279 -2.69 -1.33 -0.29
N ASN A 280 -4.02 -1.37 -0.17
CA ASN A 280 -4.84 -2.29 -0.97
C ASN A 280 -4.92 -1.87 -2.43
N SER A 281 -4.70 -0.58 -2.71
CA SER A 281 -4.80 0.03 -4.03
C SER A 281 -3.58 0.88 -4.36
N ALA A 282 -2.39 0.47 -3.90
CA ALA A 282 -1.14 1.23 -4.04
C ALA A 282 -0.84 1.64 -5.50
N GLU A 283 -1.15 0.78 -6.47
CA GLU A 283 -0.98 1.08 -7.90
C GLU A 283 -1.98 2.15 -8.41
N ALA A 284 -3.19 2.19 -7.87
CA ALA A 284 -4.16 3.24 -8.19
C ALA A 284 -3.73 4.60 -7.61
N GLU A 285 -2.96 4.58 -6.51
CA GLU A 285 -2.40 5.78 -5.87
C GLU A 285 -1.15 6.32 -6.60
N ILE A 286 -0.66 5.70 -7.68
CA ILE A 286 0.54 6.15 -8.43
C ILE A 286 0.49 7.64 -8.81
N PRO A 287 -0.62 8.19 -9.36
CA PRO A 287 -0.67 9.62 -9.68
C PRO A 287 -0.44 10.52 -8.47
N ARG A 288 -0.84 10.08 -7.28
CA ARG A 288 -0.64 10.81 -6.02
C ARG A 288 0.77 10.60 -5.48
N ILE A 289 1.29 9.37 -5.53
CA ILE A 289 2.67 9.03 -5.15
C ILE A 289 3.66 9.89 -5.95
N LEU A 290 3.45 10.07 -7.25
CA LEU A 290 4.33 10.88 -8.11
C LEU A 290 4.35 12.38 -7.75
N GLN A 291 3.37 12.86 -6.99
CA GLN A 291 3.31 14.24 -6.51
C GLN A 291 4.02 14.44 -5.16
N LEU A 292 4.46 13.35 -4.51
CA LEU A 292 5.12 13.41 -3.23
C LEU A 292 6.59 13.85 -3.36
N PRO A 293 7.13 14.55 -2.34
CA PRO A 293 8.53 14.94 -2.33
C PRO A 293 9.44 13.70 -2.28
N GLN A 294 10.32 13.56 -3.28
CA GLN A 294 11.24 12.43 -3.43
C GLN A 294 12.55 12.62 -2.62
N ASP A 295 12.80 13.83 -2.13
CA ASP A 295 13.97 14.22 -1.31
C ASP A 295 13.74 13.99 0.19
N ARG A 296 13.01 12.93 0.55
CA ARG A 296 12.58 12.64 1.91
C ARG A 296 12.96 11.23 2.34
N ILE A 297 13.17 11.08 3.65
CA ILE A 297 13.18 9.78 4.31
C ILE A 297 11.74 9.30 4.33
N VAL A 298 11.43 8.16 3.75
CA VAL A 298 10.07 7.63 3.72
C VAL A 298 9.91 6.62 4.86
N VAL A 299 8.90 6.80 5.71
CA VAL A 299 8.47 5.79 6.67
C VAL A 299 7.02 5.42 6.40
N ILE A 300 6.75 4.12 6.32
CA ILE A 300 5.44 3.57 5.99
C ILE A 300 5.01 2.65 7.13
N TYR A 301 3.75 2.73 7.54
CA TYR A 301 3.18 1.84 8.55
C TYR A 301 1.78 1.34 8.14
N CYS A 302 1.39 0.17 8.64
CA CYS A 302 0.04 -0.39 8.55
C CYS A 302 -0.55 -0.55 9.97
N ASP A 303 -1.53 -1.43 10.19
CA ASP A 303 -2.02 -1.81 11.53
C ASP A 303 -0.94 -2.52 12.37
N GLY A 304 0.07 -3.13 11.75
CA GLY A 304 1.15 -3.88 12.40
C GLY A 304 0.94 -5.39 12.34
N GLY A 305 1.84 -6.16 12.99
CA GLY A 305 1.77 -7.62 13.00
C GLY A 305 2.05 -8.23 11.62
N GLU A 306 1.12 -9.05 11.13
CA GLU A 306 1.20 -9.72 9.80
C GLU A 306 0.61 -8.86 8.66
N CYS A 307 0.38 -7.55 8.87
CA CYS A 307 -0.09 -6.68 7.80
C CYS A 307 1.02 -6.39 6.78
N GLU A 308 0.75 -6.64 5.50
CA GLU A 308 1.68 -6.40 4.38
C GLU A 308 1.37 -5.12 3.56
N LEU A 309 0.36 -4.33 3.95
CA LEU A 309 -0.03 -3.13 3.18
C LEU A 309 1.11 -2.11 3.09
N SER A 310 1.94 -1.99 4.14
CA SER A 310 3.13 -1.14 4.11
C SER A 310 4.15 -1.58 3.06
N HIS A 311 4.30 -2.88 2.84
CA HIS A 311 5.22 -3.44 1.84
C HIS A 311 4.70 -3.19 0.41
N HIS A 312 3.39 -3.25 0.20
CA HIS A 312 2.79 -2.91 -1.11
C HIS A 312 3.04 -1.44 -1.50
N VAL A 313 2.86 -0.51 -0.56
CA VAL A 313 3.17 0.91 -0.79
C VAL A 313 4.67 1.10 -0.99
N ALA A 314 5.51 0.46 -0.15
CA ALA A 314 6.97 0.54 -0.25
C ALA A 314 7.49 0.11 -1.62
N GLU A 315 7.05 -1.04 -2.14
CA GLU A 315 7.45 -1.54 -3.45
C GLU A 315 6.92 -0.66 -4.59
N THR A 316 5.73 -0.08 -4.44
CA THR A 316 5.21 0.88 -5.43
C THR A 316 6.08 2.14 -5.46
N MET A 317 6.39 2.72 -4.31
CA MET A 317 7.24 3.92 -4.21
C MET A 317 8.67 3.65 -4.68
N LYS A 318 9.22 2.47 -4.41
CA LYS A 318 10.55 2.04 -4.88
C LYS A 318 10.65 2.03 -6.40
N LYS A 319 9.59 1.65 -7.13
CA LYS A 319 9.55 1.72 -8.61
C LYS A 319 9.73 3.15 -9.15
N PHE A 320 9.44 4.17 -8.33
CA PHE A 320 9.54 5.59 -8.67
C PHE A 320 10.68 6.31 -7.92
N ASN A 321 11.72 5.56 -7.53
CA ASN A 321 12.98 6.11 -7.02
C ASN A 321 12.88 6.84 -5.67
N PHE A 322 11.81 6.61 -4.90
CA PHE A 322 11.73 7.05 -3.51
C PHE A 322 12.70 6.25 -2.64
N GLY A 323 13.34 6.93 -1.68
CA GLY A 323 14.09 6.25 -0.64
C GLY A 323 15.07 7.17 0.10
N PRO A 324 15.74 6.67 1.16
CA PRO A 324 15.49 5.42 1.88
C PRO A 324 14.04 5.24 2.36
N ILE A 325 13.55 4.00 2.26
CA ILE A 325 12.21 3.59 2.70
C ILE A 325 12.33 2.69 3.92
N PHE A 326 11.59 3.04 4.97
CA PHE A 326 11.47 2.27 6.20
C PHE A 326 10.04 1.81 6.43
N ILE A 327 9.87 0.59 6.94
CA ILE A 327 8.59 0.04 7.38
C ILE A 327 8.60 -0.02 8.90
N TYR A 328 7.68 0.70 9.52
CA TYR A 328 7.45 0.59 10.96
C TYR A 328 6.55 -0.61 11.24
N THR A 329 7.15 -1.70 11.74
CA THR A 329 6.49 -3.01 11.89
C THR A 329 5.49 -3.06 13.04
N GLY A 330 5.65 -2.21 14.04
CA GLY A 330 4.70 -2.08 15.15
C GLY A 330 3.34 -1.52 14.72
N GLY A 331 3.32 -0.75 13.63
CA GLY A 331 2.12 -0.21 13.04
C GLY A 331 1.26 0.63 14.00
N TRP A 332 0.00 0.84 13.60
CA TRP A 332 -0.96 1.57 14.41
C TRP A 332 -1.26 0.86 15.74
N ALA A 333 -1.28 -0.48 15.77
CA ALA A 333 -1.62 -1.25 16.97
C ALA A 333 -0.61 -1.08 18.12
N GLU A 334 0.66 -0.82 17.81
CA GLU A 334 1.67 -0.48 18.82
C GLU A 334 1.68 1.04 19.11
N TRP A 335 1.47 1.88 18.10
CA TRP A 335 1.47 3.33 18.27
C TRP A 335 0.28 3.86 19.07
N SER A 336 -0.92 3.29 18.90
CA SER A 336 -2.13 3.77 19.57
C SER A 336 -2.15 3.53 21.09
N LYS A 337 -1.14 2.83 21.61
CA LYS A 337 -0.98 2.51 23.04
C LYS A 337 -0.02 3.47 23.75
N GLN A 338 0.54 4.45 23.03
CA GLN A 338 1.56 5.36 23.53
C GLN A 338 0.99 6.55 24.30
#